data_AF-A0A3D4ZHJ3-F1
#
_entry.id   AF-A0A3D4ZHJ3-F1
#
_cell.length_a   1.000
_cell.length_b   1.000
_cell.length_c   1.000
_cell.angle_alpha   90.00
_cell.angle_beta   90.00
_cell.angle_gamma   90.00
#
_symmetry.space_group_name_H-M   'P 1'
#
loop_
_entity.id
_entity.type
_entity.pdbx_description
1 polymer ?
#
loop_
_entity_poly.entity_id
_entity_poly.type
_entity_poly.pdbx_seq_one_letter_code
_entity_poly.pdbx_strand_id
1 'polypeptide(L)'
;MVLVVGFDHIEESEAYDRPWALNAVDLKAIKTAVRLNKRTIVVVQSGSAVEMESWQDGVAAILYTSFLGSSTAQALKALLFGQVSPSGKLPFTQARYLHEYRAMR
;
A
#
# COMPACT_ATOMS: atom_id res chain seq x y z
N MET A 1 -11.83 8.98 -5.24
CA MET A 1 -12.05 7.51 -5.14
C MET A 1 -11.02 6.97 -4.18
N VAL A 2 -11.38 5.99 -3.34
CA VAL A 2 -10.46 5.32 -2.42
C VAL A 2 -10.39 3.86 -2.82
N LEU A 3 -9.19 3.37 -3.10
CA LEU A 3 -8.91 1.98 -3.43
C LEU A 3 -8.01 1.39 -2.35
N VAL A 4 -8.32 0.19 -1.88
CA VAL A 4 -7.49 -0.56 -0.93
C VAL A 4 -6.81 -1.69 -1.69
N VAL A 5 -5.49 -1.79 -1.57
CA VAL A 5 -4.63 -2.80 -2.20
C VAL A 5 -3.62 -3.29 -1.19
N GLY A 6 -2.95 -4.41 -1.47
CA GLY A 6 -1.90 -4.91 -0.59
C GLY A 6 -1.80 -6.42 -0.61
N PHE A 7 -1.38 -6.96 0.53
CA PHE A 7 -1.26 -8.39 0.74
C PHE A 7 -2.24 -8.83 1.82
N ASP A 8 -2.67 -10.09 1.75
CA ASP A 8 -3.46 -10.71 2.80
C ASP A 8 -2.63 -11.59 3.74
N HIS A 9 -3.30 -12.25 4.68
CA HIS A 9 -2.70 -13.14 5.68
C HIS A 9 -2.17 -14.47 5.10
N ILE A 10 -2.49 -14.77 3.84
CA ILE A 10 -1.97 -15.90 3.10
C ILE A 10 -0.68 -15.44 2.40
N GLU A 11 -0.71 -14.31 1.71
CA GLU A 11 0.47 -13.81 1.02
C GLU A 11 1.59 -13.42 2.00
N GLU A 12 1.28 -12.70 3.07
CA GLU A 12 2.21 -12.41 4.17
C GLU A 12 1.94 -13.34 5.36
N SER A 13 2.49 -14.56 5.26
CA SER A 13 2.34 -15.59 6.29
C SER A 13 3.67 -16.11 6.80
N GLU A 14 3.61 -16.88 7.89
CA GLU A 14 4.77 -17.62 8.37
C GLU A 14 5.18 -18.71 7.37
N ALA A 15 6.46 -19.08 7.39
CA ALA A 15 7.07 -20.21 6.67
C ALA A 15 7.42 -19.98 5.19
N TYR A 16 7.05 -18.86 4.57
CA TYR A 16 7.48 -18.52 3.21
C TYR A 16 7.55 -17.02 3.00
N ASP A 17 8.37 -16.64 2.01
CA ASP A 17 8.52 -15.25 1.61
C ASP A 17 7.50 -14.89 0.52
N ARG A 18 6.95 -13.69 0.62
CA ARG A 18 6.04 -13.15 -0.39
C ARG A 18 6.76 -12.54 -1.60
N PRO A 19 6.07 -12.37 -2.74
CA PRO A 19 6.56 -11.51 -3.82
C PRO A 19 6.72 -10.04 -3.41
N TRP A 20 7.62 -9.32 -4.10
CA TRP A 20 7.83 -7.88 -3.88
C TRP A 20 6.71 -7.01 -4.45
N ALA A 21 6.17 -7.39 -5.61
CA ALA A 21 5.17 -6.62 -6.33
C ALA A 21 3.75 -6.99 -5.90
N LEU A 22 2.84 -6.01 -5.99
CA LEU A 22 1.41 -6.26 -5.87
C LEU A 22 0.94 -7.26 -6.94
N ASN A 23 -0.10 -8.01 -6.62
CA ASN A 23 -0.71 -8.93 -7.58
C ASN A 23 -1.26 -8.17 -8.82
N ALA A 24 -1.45 -8.91 -9.92
CA ALA A 24 -1.89 -8.31 -11.18
C ALA A 24 -3.30 -7.67 -11.10
N VAL A 25 -4.14 -8.13 -10.17
CA VAL A 25 -5.51 -7.61 -9.98
C VAL A 25 -5.45 -6.21 -9.38
N ASP A 26 -4.65 -6.02 -8.33
CA ASP A 26 -4.45 -4.72 -7.67
C ASP A 26 -3.83 -3.71 -8.63
N LEU A 27 -2.78 -4.09 -9.37
CA LEU A 27 -2.16 -3.21 -10.36
C LEU A 27 -3.16 -2.79 -11.45
N LYS A 28 -4.02 -3.72 -11.91
CA LYS A 28 -5.08 -3.41 -12.88
C LYS A 28 -6.15 -2.50 -12.29
N ALA A 29 -6.51 -2.69 -11.03
CA ALA A 29 -7.45 -1.86 -10.31
C ALA A 29 -6.92 -0.43 -10.16
N ILE A 30 -5.67 -0.25 -9.74
CA ILE A 30 -5.03 1.07 -9.63
C ILE A 30 -5.02 1.78 -11.00
N LYS A 31 -4.54 1.11 -12.05
CA LYS A 31 -4.46 1.69 -13.40
C LYS A 31 -5.84 2.10 -13.93
N THR A 32 -6.86 1.28 -13.69
CA THR A 32 -8.23 1.57 -14.09
C THR A 32 -8.82 2.73 -13.30
N ALA A 33 -8.61 2.72 -11.99
CA ALA A 33 -9.07 3.75 -11.07
C ALA A 33 -8.50 5.13 -11.44
N VAL A 34 -7.18 5.20 -11.64
CA VAL A 34 -6.47 6.43 -12.04
C VAL A 34 -6.92 6.93 -13.41
N ARG A 35 -7.22 6.04 -14.36
CA ARG A 35 -7.74 6.43 -15.69
C ARG A 35 -9.12 7.08 -15.59
N LEU A 36 -9.97 6.60 -14.68
CA LEU A 36 -11.33 7.10 -14.49
C LEU A 36 -11.37 8.35 -13.60
N ASN A 37 -10.47 8.46 -12.62
CA ASN A 37 -10.44 9.57 -11.68
C ASN A 37 -9.01 9.84 -11.20
N LYS A 38 -8.47 11.01 -11.58
CA LYS A 38 -7.13 11.44 -11.13
C LYS A 38 -7.04 11.74 -9.64
N ARG A 39 -8.17 11.95 -8.94
CA ARG A 39 -8.25 12.09 -7.47
C ARG A 39 -8.44 10.73 -6.79
N THR A 40 -7.62 9.77 -7.17
CA THR A 40 -7.62 8.43 -6.57
C THR A 40 -6.61 8.38 -5.43
N ILE A 41 -7.07 7.95 -4.26
CA ILE A 41 -6.24 7.65 -3.09
C ILE A 41 -6.07 6.14 -3.02
N VAL A 42 -4.84 5.67 -2.89
CA VAL A 42 -4.53 4.25 -2.69
C VAL A 42 -4.14 4.03 -1.24
N VAL A 43 -4.88 3.16 -0.55
CA VAL A 43 -4.57 2.67 0.79
C VAL A 43 -3.80 1.36 0.63
N VAL A 44 -2.59 1.28 1.19
CA VAL A 44 -1.71 0.12 1.08
C VAL A 44 -1.69 -0.64 2.41
N GLN A 45 -2.08 -1.91 2.36
CA GLN A 45 -2.03 -2.84 3.49
C GLN A 45 -0.91 -3.85 3.28
N SER A 46 0.23 -3.64 3.92
CA SER A 46 1.36 -4.57 3.88
C SER A 46 2.22 -4.42 5.13
N GLY A 47 2.77 -5.53 5.62
CA GLY A 47 3.68 -5.57 6.77
C GLY A 47 5.09 -5.08 6.44
N SER A 48 5.47 -5.03 5.16
CA SER A 48 6.81 -4.65 4.69
C SER A 48 6.74 -3.88 3.38
N ALA A 49 7.87 -3.35 2.91
CA ALA A 49 7.91 -2.54 1.70
C ALA A 49 7.36 -3.27 0.46
N VAL A 50 6.68 -2.54 -0.42
CA VAL A 50 6.01 -3.07 -1.63
C VAL A 50 6.47 -2.32 -2.87
N GLU A 51 6.47 -2.95 -4.04
CA GLU A 51 6.72 -2.24 -5.30
C GLU A 51 5.69 -1.13 -5.53
N MET A 52 6.17 0.12 -5.63
CA MET A 52 5.31 1.29 -5.86
C MET A 52 5.67 2.07 -7.13
N GLU A 53 6.87 1.90 -7.67
CA GLU A 53 7.39 2.68 -8.79
C GLU A 53 6.50 2.58 -10.03
N SER A 54 5.92 1.41 -10.29
CA SER A 54 5.09 1.16 -11.47
C SER A 54 3.73 1.88 -11.47
N TRP A 55 3.32 2.52 -10.36
CA TRP A 55 1.99 3.12 -10.24
C TRP A 55 1.89 4.38 -9.37
N GLN A 56 2.87 4.69 -8.51
CA GLN A 56 2.78 5.77 -7.52
C GLN A 56 2.53 7.16 -8.13
N ASP A 57 3.15 7.47 -9.28
CA ASP A 57 3.02 8.77 -9.94
C ASP A 57 1.62 9.01 -10.52
N GLY A 58 0.82 7.95 -10.66
CA GLY A 58 -0.53 8.03 -11.20
C GLY A 58 -1.60 8.43 -10.18
N VAL A 59 -1.33 8.29 -8.89
CA VAL A 59 -2.33 8.46 -7.82
C VAL A 59 -2.21 9.82 -7.15
N ALA A 60 -3.30 10.32 -6.58
CA ALA A 60 -3.30 11.62 -5.91
C ALA A 60 -2.69 11.56 -4.50
N ALA A 61 -2.79 10.40 -3.84
CA ALA A 61 -2.21 10.18 -2.53
C ALA A 61 -2.05 8.68 -2.25
N ILE A 62 -1.07 8.35 -1.42
CA ILE A 62 -0.82 7.00 -0.89
C ILE A 62 -0.95 7.07 0.63
N LEU A 63 -1.78 6.20 1.20
CA LEU A 63 -1.91 6.01 2.64
C LEU A 63 -1.43 4.61 3.01
N TYR A 64 -0.23 4.52 3.57
CA TYR A 64 0.33 3.25 4.04
C TYR A 64 -0.17 2.95 5.45
N THR A 65 -0.90 1.85 5.64
CA THR A 65 -1.58 1.58 6.92
C THR A 65 -1.13 0.30 7.61
N SER A 66 -0.26 -0.51 6.99
CA SER A 66 -0.02 -1.88 7.45
C SER A 66 -1.35 -2.62 7.68
N PHE A 67 -1.43 -3.45 8.71
CA PHE A 67 -2.64 -4.14 9.14
C PHE A 67 -3.21 -3.47 10.41
N LEU A 68 -4.32 -2.74 10.27
CA LEU A 68 -4.93 -1.94 11.34
C LEU A 68 -5.80 -2.76 12.32
N GLY A 69 -5.85 -4.08 12.16
CA GLY A 69 -6.64 -4.98 13.01
C GLY A 69 -8.15 -4.69 12.95
N SER A 70 -8.85 -4.99 14.05
CA SER A 70 -10.32 -4.89 14.14
C SER A 70 -10.87 -3.46 13.98
N SER A 71 -10.06 -2.44 14.23
CA SER A 71 -10.46 -1.02 14.14
C SER A 71 -10.17 -0.38 12.77
N THR A 72 -9.83 -1.18 11.74
CA THR A 72 -9.47 -0.69 10.39
C THR A 72 -10.44 0.36 9.85
N ALA A 73 -11.75 0.08 9.85
CA ALA A 73 -12.74 0.98 9.27
C ALA A 73 -12.84 2.33 10.03
N GLN A 74 -12.78 2.27 11.36
CA GLN A 74 -12.83 3.47 12.21
C GLN A 74 -11.59 4.34 12.02
N ALA A 75 -10.41 3.73 11.98
CA ALA A 75 -9.14 4.43 11.77
C ALA A 75 -9.07 5.08 10.37
N LEU A 76 -9.44 4.35 9.31
CA LEU A 76 -9.47 4.89 7.95
C LEU A 76 -10.47 6.05 7.83
N LYS A 77 -11.66 5.94 8.43
CA LYS A 77 -12.62 7.05 8.47
C LYS A 77 -12.00 8.29 9.12
N ALA A 78 -11.38 8.13 10.29
CA ALA A 78 -10.81 9.25 11.02
C ALA A 78 -9.71 9.97 10.21
N LEU A 79 -8.86 9.22 9.52
CA LEU A 79 -7.78 9.75 8.67
C LEU A 79 -8.31 10.40 7.39
N LEU A 80 -9.16 9.71 6.63
CA LEU A 80 -9.63 10.16 5.32
C LEU A 80 -10.53 11.41 5.40
N PHE A 81 -11.25 11.56 6.52
CA PHE A 81 -12.10 12.73 6.77
C PHE A 81 -11.40 13.79 7.63
N GLY A 82 -10.11 13.64 7.92
CA GLY A 82 -9.31 14.64 8.65
C GLY A 82 -9.72 14.84 10.11
N GLN A 83 -10.41 13.88 10.72
CA GLN A 83 -10.70 13.90 12.16
C GLN A 83 -9.41 13.77 12.98
N VAL A 84 -8.44 13.03 12.43
CA VAL A 84 -7.07 12.95 12.91
C VAL A 84 -6.11 13.09 11.74
N SER A 85 -4.95 13.71 11.97
CA SER A 85 -3.90 13.83 10.96
C SER A 85 -2.98 12.59 10.97
N PRO A 86 -2.50 12.12 9.81
CA PRO A 86 -1.52 11.04 9.76
C PRO A 86 -0.21 11.50 10.42
N SER A 87 0.28 10.73 11.39
CA SER A 87 1.50 11.05 12.16
C SER A 87 2.55 9.93 12.15
N GLY A 88 2.25 8.79 11.51
CA GLY A 88 3.15 7.65 11.42
C GLY A 88 4.45 7.96 10.68
N LYS A 89 5.50 7.24 11.04
CA LYS A 89 6.80 7.20 10.33
C LYS A 89 7.07 5.76 9.92
N LEU A 90 7.65 5.57 8.75
CA LEU A 90 7.98 4.23 8.27
C LEU A 90 9.04 3.58 9.17
N PRO A 91 8.79 2.37 9.72
CA PRO A 91 9.78 1.66 10.53
C PRO A 91 10.79 0.87 9.69
N PHE A 92 10.61 0.84 8.36
CA PHE A 92 11.49 0.20 7.40
C PHE A 92 11.77 1.15 6.23
N THR A 93 12.83 0.84 5.47
CA THR A 93 13.10 1.56 4.22
C THR A 93 12.17 1.07 3.13
N GLN A 94 11.49 1.98 2.44
CA GLN A 94 10.74 1.71 1.22
C GLN A 94 11.68 1.98 0.02
N ALA A 95 12.36 0.94 -0.47
CA ALA A 95 13.25 1.09 -1.61
C ALA A 95 12.45 1.36 -2.89
N ARG A 96 13.10 2.00 -3.87
CA ARG A 96 12.53 2.24 -5.20
C ARG A 96 12.53 0.96 -6.02
N TYR A 97 13.62 0.20 -5.94
CA TYR A 97 13.78 -1.09 -6.62
C TYR A 97 14.25 -2.19 -5.66
N LEU A 98 13.82 -3.43 -5.89
CA LEU A 98 14.14 -4.56 -5.01
C LEU A 98 15.66 -4.79 -4.82
N HIS A 99 16.44 -4.62 -5.88
CA HIS A 99 17.91 -4.81 -5.85
C HIS A 99 18.66 -3.74 -5.04
N GLU A 100 17.98 -2.68 -4.57
CA GLU A 100 18.59 -1.69 -3.69
C GLU A 100 18.74 -2.22 -2.26
N TYR A 101 17.94 -3.20 -1.84
CA TYR A 101 18.14 -3.88 -0.56
C TYR A 101 19.41 -4.71 -0.56
N ARG A 102 20.17 -4.61 0.52
CA ARG A 102 21.43 -5.36 0.69
C ARG A 102 21.24 -6.87 0.60
N ALA A 103 20.10 -7.38 1.04
CA ALA A 103 19.79 -8.82 1.03
C ALA A 103 19.45 -9.37 -0.37
N MET A 104 19.24 -8.49 -1.36
CA MET A 104 18.86 -8.85 -2.73
C MET A 104 20.02 -8.63 -3.73
N ARG A 105 21.24 -8.45 -3.22
CA ARG A 105 22.48 -8.29 -4.00
C ARG A 105 23.29 -9.56 -4.02
#